data_AF-A0A6J8EPF0-F1
#
_entry.id   AF-A0A6J8EPF0-F1
#
_cell.length_a   1.000
_cell.length_b   1.000
_cell.length_c   1.000
_cell.angle_alpha   90.00
_cell.angle_beta   90.00
_cell.angle_gamma   90.00
#
_symmetry.space_group_name_H-M   'P 1'
#
loop_
_entity.id
_entity.type
_entity.pdbx_description
1 polymer ?
#
loop_
_entity_poly.entity_id
_entity_poly.type
_entity_poly.pdbx_seq_one_letter_code
_entity_poly.pdbx_strand_id
1 'polypeptide(L)'
;MNRQNQTFALLMMMYMHLKIHALPPPSFFEDEQHLMFLLMISMYQTYLRKIRRPLPFHDDRMRSRILEDQNQDQLVLVDVYSTLVSRPYDFLRLSGETVQSFQDLQDLIAPRMVNFQHRAVEPRNRLLITLIWLRQYPTYPMLSLMFGIGTSTVGDIVNNMWLILWEVCVPLVEWPDINSWRQRIGEWPEMTRVVGSIDGTSHEILIPSNEPQEEFYSGET
;
A
#
# COMPACT_ATOMS: atom_id res chain seq x y z
N MET A 1 14.22 9.23 10.30
CA MET A 1 13.04 9.19 9.40
C MET A 1 11.87 8.64 10.20
N ASN A 2 10.74 9.36 10.24
CA ASN A 2 9.76 9.32 11.33
C ASN A 2 8.68 8.20 11.16
N ARG A 3 8.25 7.58 12.28
CA ARG A 3 7.33 6.42 12.44
C ARG A 3 5.97 6.47 11.70
N GLN A 4 5.63 7.53 10.97
CA GLN A 4 4.26 7.81 10.49
C GLN A 4 4.09 7.86 8.97
N ASN A 5 5.18 7.94 8.19
CA ASN A 5 5.08 7.95 6.71
C ASN A 5 4.64 6.60 6.11
N GLN A 6 4.44 5.59 6.96
CA GLN A 6 4.40 4.17 6.61
C GLN A 6 3.02 3.57 6.99
N THR A 7 2.47 3.99 8.13
CA THR A 7 1.05 3.82 8.53
C THR A 7 0.08 4.46 7.53
N PHE A 8 0.53 5.49 6.80
CA PHE A 8 -0.27 6.22 5.81
C PHE A 8 -0.52 5.44 4.51
N ALA A 9 0.49 4.75 3.97
CA ALA A 9 0.30 3.92 2.78
C ALA A 9 -0.80 2.88 3.04
N LEU A 10 -0.81 2.33 4.26
CA LEU A 10 -1.83 1.45 4.81
C LEU A 10 -3.24 2.07 4.77
N LEU A 11 -3.42 3.24 5.38
CA LEU A 11 -4.71 3.92 5.53
C LEU A 11 -5.29 4.45 4.21
N MET A 12 -4.44 4.85 3.27
CA MET A 12 -4.85 5.27 1.93
C MET A 12 -5.43 4.10 1.12
N MET A 13 -4.86 2.89 1.26
CA MET A 13 -5.45 1.70 0.63
C MET A 13 -6.75 1.29 1.32
N MET A 14 -6.83 1.49 2.64
CA MET A 14 -8.02 1.19 3.44
C MET A 14 -9.19 2.08 3.07
N TYR A 15 -8.99 3.38 2.86
CA TYR A 15 -10.05 4.29 2.40
C TYR A 15 -10.56 3.90 1.00
N MET A 16 -9.66 3.47 0.10
CA MET A 16 -10.02 3.00 -1.24
C MET A 16 -10.76 1.65 -1.24
N HIS A 17 -10.50 0.77 -0.26
CA HIS A 17 -11.26 -0.47 -0.05
C HIS A 17 -12.57 -0.26 0.72
N LEU A 18 -12.64 0.69 1.66
CA LEU A 18 -13.84 0.95 2.46
C LEU A 18 -14.96 1.60 1.64
N LYS A 19 -14.64 2.48 0.68
CA LYS A 19 -15.62 3.06 -0.24
C LYS A 19 -16.34 1.99 -1.10
N ILE A 20 -15.76 0.80 -1.25
CA ILE A 20 -16.34 -0.32 -2.01
C ILE A 20 -17.41 -1.08 -1.18
N HIS A 21 -17.41 -0.96 0.16
CA HIS A 21 -18.27 -1.77 1.03
C HIS A 21 -19.16 -0.98 2.02
N ALA A 22 -18.96 0.32 2.20
CA ALA A 22 -19.66 1.13 3.22
C ALA A 22 -20.87 1.94 2.71
N LEU A 23 -21.22 1.85 1.42
CA LEU A 23 -22.54 2.25 0.92
C LEU A 23 -23.33 0.96 0.61
N PRO A 24 -24.64 0.89 0.87
CA PRO A 24 -25.44 -0.05 0.06
C PRO A 24 -25.10 0.26 -1.40
N PRO A 25 -24.95 -0.72 -2.32
CA PRO A 25 -24.85 -0.37 -3.73
C PRO A 25 -25.98 0.62 -3.99
N PRO A 26 -25.72 1.87 -4.40
CA PRO A 26 -26.79 2.75 -4.78
C PRO A 26 -27.63 1.95 -5.75
N SER A 27 -28.92 1.81 -5.46
CA SER A 27 -29.87 1.13 -6.33
C SER A 27 -30.09 1.91 -7.63
N PHE A 28 -29.05 2.59 -8.11
CA PHE A 28 -29.02 3.72 -9.02
C PHE A 28 -27.67 3.88 -9.75
N PHE A 29 -26.73 2.93 -9.64
CA PHE A 29 -25.61 2.92 -10.60
C PHE A 29 -26.04 2.15 -11.84
N GLU A 30 -26.40 2.89 -12.88
CA GLU A 30 -26.54 2.36 -14.24
C GLU A 30 -25.23 1.66 -14.65
N ASP A 31 -25.34 0.55 -15.38
CA ASP A 31 -24.24 -0.37 -15.74
C ASP A 31 -22.99 0.32 -16.32
N GLU A 32 -23.13 1.51 -16.91
CA GLU A 32 -22.04 2.27 -17.51
C GLU A 32 -21.07 2.89 -16.48
N GLN A 33 -21.55 3.28 -15.29
CA GLN A 33 -20.69 3.91 -14.27
C GLN A 33 -19.79 2.88 -13.56
N HIS A 34 -20.24 1.63 -13.47
CA HIS A 34 -19.41 0.52 -12.99
C HIS A 34 -18.26 0.22 -13.95
N LEU A 35 -18.52 0.26 -15.26
CA LEU A 35 -17.48 0.08 -16.27
C LEU A 35 -16.43 1.20 -16.19
N MET A 36 -16.89 2.45 -16.02
CA MET A 36 -16.01 3.62 -15.90
C MET A 36 -15.14 3.55 -14.63
N PHE A 37 -15.70 3.11 -13.50
CA PHE A 37 -14.93 2.90 -12.27
C PHE A 37 -13.87 1.80 -12.40
N LEU A 38 -14.23 0.67 -13.02
CA LEU A 38 -13.27 -0.42 -13.30
C LEU A 38 -12.18 0.02 -14.30
N LEU A 39 -12.55 0.83 -15.30
CA LEU A 39 -11.61 1.42 -16.24
C LEU A 39 -10.62 2.37 -15.54
N MET A 40 -11.12 3.21 -14.63
CA MET A 40 -10.31 4.11 -13.81
C MET A 40 -9.32 3.35 -12.92
N ILE A 41 -9.76 2.26 -12.28
CA ILE A 41 -8.87 1.39 -11.49
C ILE A 41 -7.81 0.73 -12.40
N SER A 42 -8.20 0.22 -13.57
CA SER A 42 -7.30 -0.40 -14.54
C SER A 42 -6.26 0.59 -15.09
N MET A 43 -6.68 1.81 -15.41
CA MET A 43 -5.81 2.89 -15.88
C MET A 43 -4.85 3.34 -14.78
N TYR A 44 -5.33 3.52 -13.55
CA TYR A 44 -4.50 3.87 -12.40
C TYR A 44 -3.46 2.78 -12.11
N GLN A 45 -3.84 1.50 -12.16
CA GLN A 45 -2.91 0.39 -12.03
C GLN A 45 -1.87 0.37 -13.16
N THR A 46 -2.27 0.67 -14.40
CA THR A 46 -1.37 0.72 -15.56
C THR A 46 -0.41 1.92 -15.49
N TYR A 47 -0.90 3.07 -15.04
CA TYR A 47 -0.11 4.27 -14.79
C TYR A 47 0.93 4.04 -13.68
N LEU A 48 0.50 3.45 -12.56
CA LEU A 48 1.40 3.03 -11.48
C LEU A 48 2.45 2.03 -11.97
N ARG A 49 2.11 1.10 -12.88
CA ARG A 49 3.08 0.18 -13.50
C ARG A 49 4.12 0.89 -14.36
N LYS A 50 3.75 1.95 -15.10
CA LYS A 50 4.67 2.71 -15.97
C LYS A 50 5.63 3.62 -15.20
N ILE A 51 5.17 4.22 -14.11
CA ILE A 51 5.95 5.23 -13.36
C ILE A 51 6.77 4.60 -12.25
N ARG A 52 6.34 3.45 -11.74
CA ARG A 52 7.18 2.69 -10.83
C ARG A 52 8.37 2.18 -11.61
N ARG A 53 9.56 2.67 -11.24
CA ARG A 53 10.81 1.94 -11.51
C ARG A 53 10.55 0.48 -11.12
N PRO A 54 10.93 -0.50 -11.95
CA PRO A 54 10.72 -1.90 -11.62
C PRO A 54 11.23 -2.13 -10.20
N LEU A 55 10.47 -2.90 -9.43
CA LEU A 55 10.88 -3.27 -8.10
C LEU A 55 12.34 -3.73 -8.17
N PRO A 56 13.14 -3.47 -7.12
CA PRO A 56 14.58 -3.76 -7.15
C PRO A 56 14.86 -5.26 -7.28
N PHE A 57 13.81 -6.08 -7.18
CA PHE A 57 13.78 -7.50 -7.45
C PHE A 57 13.78 -7.86 -8.94
N HIS A 58 13.90 -6.87 -9.83
CA HIS A 58 14.44 -7.07 -11.18
C HIS A 58 15.97 -6.97 -11.21
N ASP A 59 16.64 -6.82 -10.07
CA ASP A 59 18.02 -7.26 -9.94
C ASP A 59 18.00 -8.79 -10.01
N ASP A 60 18.42 -9.33 -11.16
CA ASP A 60 18.49 -10.76 -11.44
C ASP A 60 19.19 -11.54 -10.32
N ARG A 61 20.02 -10.89 -9.48
CA ARG A 61 20.65 -11.48 -8.29
C ARG A 61 19.70 -11.99 -7.21
N MET A 62 18.56 -11.33 -6.96
CA MET A 62 17.60 -11.83 -5.96
C MET A 62 16.81 -13.00 -6.54
N ARG A 63 16.38 -12.89 -7.80
CA ARG A 63 15.74 -14.00 -8.52
C ARG A 63 16.68 -15.19 -8.64
N SER A 64 17.95 -14.98 -8.98
CA SER A 64 18.94 -16.05 -9.11
C SER A 64 19.22 -16.68 -7.75
N ARG A 65 19.37 -15.92 -6.66
CA ARG A 65 19.56 -16.50 -5.32
C ARG A 65 18.33 -17.27 -4.80
N ILE A 66 17.12 -16.85 -5.14
CA ILE A 66 15.88 -17.55 -4.75
C ILE A 66 15.66 -18.79 -5.64
N LEU A 67 16.04 -18.74 -6.93
CA LEU A 67 15.77 -19.81 -7.89
C LEU A 67 16.93 -20.82 -8.05
N GLU A 68 18.18 -20.44 -7.77
CA GLU A 68 19.34 -21.35 -7.86
C GLU A 68 19.31 -22.45 -6.80
N ASP A 69 18.61 -22.22 -5.68
CA ASP A 69 18.45 -23.21 -4.60
C ASP A 69 17.17 -24.07 -4.75
N GLN A 70 16.35 -23.82 -5.79
CA GLN A 70 15.05 -24.49 -6.02
C GLN A 70 15.10 -25.72 -6.92
N ASN A 71 16.26 -26.36 -7.08
CA ASN A 71 16.36 -27.66 -7.75
C ASN A 71 15.78 -28.84 -6.93
N GLN A 72 14.93 -28.59 -5.93
CA GLN A 72 14.19 -29.60 -5.17
C GLN A 72 12.74 -29.15 -4.99
N ASP A 73 11.79 -30.07 -5.25
CA ASP A 73 10.32 -29.95 -5.20
C ASP A 73 9.71 -29.48 -3.85
N GLN A 74 10.49 -28.92 -2.94
CA GLN A 74 10.01 -28.34 -1.69
C GLN A 74 10.15 -26.82 -1.73
N LEU A 75 9.01 -26.13 -1.68
CA LEU A 75 8.95 -24.71 -1.35
C LEU A 75 9.55 -24.50 0.05
N VAL A 76 10.84 -24.18 0.10
CA VAL A 76 11.51 -23.81 1.35
C VAL A 76 11.01 -22.43 1.74
N LEU A 77 10.42 -22.33 2.93
CA LEU A 77 9.99 -21.07 3.51
C LEU A 77 11.21 -20.14 3.65
N VAL A 78 11.20 -19.01 2.95
CA VAL A 78 12.31 -18.05 3.01
C VAL A 78 12.06 -17.05 4.13
N ASP A 79 13.01 -16.92 5.04
CA ASP A 79 13.01 -15.84 6.04
C ASP A 79 13.50 -14.51 5.41
N VAL A 80 12.58 -13.87 4.68
CA VAL A 80 12.82 -12.60 3.99
C VAL A 80 13.10 -11.48 4.99
N TYR A 81 12.47 -11.49 6.17
CA TYR A 81 12.68 -10.50 7.22
C TYR A 81 14.16 -10.45 7.64
N SER A 82 14.74 -11.58 8.05
CA SER A 82 16.15 -11.62 8.47
C SER A 82 17.11 -11.16 7.38
N THR A 83 16.79 -11.49 6.12
CA THR A 83 17.54 -11.02 4.95
C THR A 83 17.47 -9.50 4.81
N LEU A 84 16.28 -8.90 4.89
CA LEU A 84 16.09 -7.47 4.69
C LEU A 84 16.56 -6.60 5.86
N VAL A 85 16.57 -7.11 7.10
CA VAL A 85 17.07 -6.37 8.27
C VAL A 85 18.53 -5.97 8.09
N SER A 86 19.34 -6.80 7.42
CA SER A 86 20.73 -6.46 7.07
C SER A 86 20.87 -5.32 6.04
N ARG A 87 19.76 -4.91 5.41
CA ARG A 87 19.69 -3.90 4.33
C ARG A 87 18.61 -2.84 4.63
N PRO A 88 18.85 -1.93 5.59
CA PRO A 88 17.82 -1.01 6.09
C PRO A 88 17.17 -0.13 5.02
N TYR A 89 17.93 0.30 4.02
CA TYR A 89 17.40 1.08 2.90
C TYR A 89 16.38 0.28 2.06
N ASP A 90 16.69 -0.99 1.79
CA ASP A 90 15.79 -1.87 1.06
C ASP A 90 14.56 -2.20 1.90
N PHE A 91 14.74 -2.50 3.19
CA PHE A 91 13.64 -2.71 4.13
C PHE A 91 12.65 -1.55 4.10
N LEU A 92 13.15 -0.32 4.26
CA LEU A 92 12.39 0.93 4.22
C LEU A 92 11.67 1.14 2.89
N ARG A 93 12.38 0.95 1.78
CA ARG A 93 11.81 1.12 0.45
C ARG A 93 10.66 0.14 0.17
N LEU A 94 10.76 -1.09 0.69
CA LEU A 94 9.79 -2.15 0.41
C LEU A 94 8.58 -2.08 1.32
N SER A 95 8.81 -2.03 2.63
CA SER A 95 7.73 -2.12 3.63
C SER A 95 7.09 -0.77 3.95
N GLY A 96 7.68 0.34 3.51
CA GLY A 96 7.40 1.62 4.13
C GLY A 96 8.28 1.76 5.35
N GLU A 97 8.16 0.85 6.32
CA GLU A 97 8.94 0.49 7.55
C GLU A 97 10.38 0.98 7.84
N THR A 98 10.72 1.64 8.97
CA THR A 98 12.08 1.44 9.53
C THR A 98 12.14 0.10 10.28
N VAL A 99 13.32 -0.50 10.46
CA VAL A 99 13.42 -1.77 11.22
C VAL A 99 12.91 -1.62 12.65
N GLN A 100 13.23 -0.51 13.32
CA GLN A 100 12.76 -0.23 14.67
C GLN A 100 11.25 -0.03 14.69
N SER A 101 10.70 0.82 13.81
CA SER A 101 9.25 1.07 13.78
C SER A 101 8.44 -0.18 13.41
N PHE A 102 8.99 -1.04 12.56
CA PHE A 102 8.42 -2.35 12.28
C PHE A 102 8.36 -3.24 13.52
N GLN A 103 9.43 -3.29 14.32
CA GLN A 103 9.47 -4.07 15.57
C GLN A 103 8.46 -3.52 16.58
N ASP A 104 8.40 -2.19 16.73
CA ASP A 104 7.42 -1.54 17.60
C ASP A 104 5.97 -1.90 17.18
N LEU A 105 5.70 -1.88 15.86
CA LEU A 105 4.40 -2.27 15.31
C LEU A 105 4.12 -3.76 15.53
N GLN A 106 5.13 -4.61 15.35
CA GLN A 106 5.01 -6.04 15.58
C GLN A 106 4.64 -6.34 17.02
N ASP A 107 5.32 -5.72 17.99
CA ASP A 107 5.05 -5.89 19.41
C ASP A 107 3.64 -5.41 19.77
N LEU A 108 3.20 -4.31 19.14
CA LEU A 108 1.85 -3.76 19.31
C LEU A 108 0.76 -4.73 18.82
N ILE A 109 0.97 -5.41 17.69
CA ILE A 109 -0.04 -6.33 17.12
C ILE A 109 0.10 -7.78 17.63
N ALA A 110 1.24 -8.15 18.22
CA ALA A 110 1.54 -9.52 18.62
C ALA A 110 0.42 -10.20 19.44
N PRO A 111 -0.25 -9.52 20.41
CA PRO A 111 -1.35 -10.13 21.16
C PRO A 111 -2.54 -10.55 20.30
N ARG A 112 -2.76 -9.91 19.15
CA ARG A 112 -3.84 -10.22 18.21
C ARG A 112 -3.48 -11.30 17.20
N MET A 113 -2.19 -11.66 17.08
CA MET A 113 -1.70 -12.63 16.10
C MET A 113 -1.74 -14.10 16.56
N VAL A 114 -2.15 -14.37 17.80
CA VAL A 114 -2.10 -15.71 18.42
C VAL A 114 -2.96 -16.75 17.67
N ASN A 115 -4.03 -16.32 17.01
CA ASN A 115 -5.03 -17.20 16.39
C ASN A 115 -4.86 -17.40 14.87
N PHE A 116 -3.71 -17.08 14.29
CA PHE A 116 -3.49 -17.29 12.87
C PHE A 116 -3.39 -18.78 12.49
N GLN A 117 -4.11 -19.14 11.43
CA GLN A 117 -4.10 -20.49 10.87
C GLN A 117 -2.73 -20.87 10.26
N HIS A 118 -2.00 -19.90 9.71
CA HIS A 118 -0.75 -20.12 8.97
C HIS A 118 0.51 -20.15 9.85
N ARG A 119 0.54 -21.03 10.86
CA ARG A 119 1.64 -21.14 11.85
C ARG A 119 3.03 -21.37 11.24
N ALA A 120 3.09 -21.98 10.06
CA ALA A 120 4.35 -22.26 9.36
C ALA A 120 5.12 -21.01 8.93
N VAL A 121 4.43 -19.89 8.65
CA VAL A 121 5.08 -18.63 8.30
C VAL A 121 5.35 -17.85 9.58
N GLU A 122 6.56 -17.36 9.80
CA GLU A 122 6.84 -16.57 11.01
C GLU A 122 5.97 -15.29 11.08
N PRO A 123 5.50 -14.88 12.28
CA PRO A 123 4.72 -13.66 12.47
C PRO A 123 5.34 -12.41 11.83
N ARG A 124 6.67 -12.28 11.91
CA ARG A 124 7.45 -11.19 11.29
C ARG A 124 7.25 -11.15 9.79
N ASN A 125 7.41 -12.28 9.13
CA ASN A 125 7.24 -12.39 7.68
C ASN A 125 5.78 -12.15 7.28
N ARG A 126 4.80 -12.58 8.08
CA ARG A 126 3.38 -12.26 7.81
C ARG A 126 3.09 -10.75 7.83
N LEU A 127 3.57 -10.04 8.84
CA LEU A 127 3.44 -8.59 8.91
C LEU A 127 4.16 -7.94 7.72
N LEU A 128 5.39 -8.37 7.42
CA LEU A 128 6.19 -7.84 6.33
C LEU A 128 5.54 -8.02 4.95
N ILE A 129 4.99 -9.20 4.66
CA ILE A 129 4.20 -9.47 3.43
C ILE A 129 3.11 -8.42 3.29
N THR A 130 2.33 -8.22 4.36
CA THR A 130 1.20 -7.29 4.37
C THR A 130 1.63 -5.85 4.22
N LEU A 131 2.71 -5.42 4.87
CA LEU A 131 3.26 -4.06 4.69
C LEU A 131 3.81 -3.81 3.29
N ILE A 132 4.52 -4.78 2.70
CA ILE A 132 4.98 -4.68 1.30
C ILE A 132 3.77 -4.61 0.36
N TRP A 133 2.74 -5.43 0.62
CA TRP A 133 1.48 -5.34 -0.11
C TRP A 133 0.84 -3.95 0.01
N LEU A 134 0.77 -3.40 1.22
CA LEU A 134 0.19 -2.08 1.49
C LEU A 134 1.03 -0.91 0.98
N ARG A 135 2.33 -1.11 0.81
CA ARG A 135 3.22 -0.06 0.30
C ARG A 135 3.26 -0.04 -1.21
N GLN A 136 3.33 -1.22 -1.82
CA GLN A 136 3.74 -1.39 -3.21
C GLN A 136 2.68 -2.05 -4.07
N TYR A 137 1.59 -2.58 -3.51
CA TYR A 137 0.57 -3.32 -4.24
C TYR A 137 1.11 -4.37 -5.25
N PRO A 138 2.14 -5.19 -4.92
CA PRO A 138 2.52 -6.32 -5.75
C PRO A 138 1.35 -7.31 -5.88
N THR A 139 1.39 -8.10 -6.95
CA THR A 139 0.45 -9.21 -7.13
C THR A 139 0.78 -10.34 -6.13
N TYR A 140 -0.22 -11.15 -5.75
CA TYR A 140 0.00 -12.29 -4.85
C TYR A 140 1.02 -13.31 -5.37
N PRO A 141 1.07 -13.63 -6.69
CA PRO A 141 2.15 -14.45 -7.24
C PRO A 141 3.56 -13.88 -7.02
N MET A 142 3.73 -12.56 -7.08
CA MET A 142 5.03 -11.92 -6.84
C MET A 142 5.46 -12.08 -5.38
N LEU A 143 4.53 -11.88 -4.44
CA LEU A 143 4.78 -12.10 -3.00
C LEU A 143 5.02 -13.58 -2.68
N SER A 144 4.27 -14.47 -3.32
CA SER A 144 4.44 -15.92 -3.21
C SER A 144 5.85 -16.35 -3.60
N LEU A 145 6.35 -15.87 -4.75
CA LEU A 145 7.72 -16.10 -5.20
C LEU A 145 8.74 -15.51 -4.22
N MET A 146 8.51 -14.29 -3.75
CA MET A 146 9.42 -13.57 -2.87
C MET A 146 9.62 -14.26 -1.51
N PHE A 147 8.57 -14.85 -0.96
CA PHE A 147 8.58 -15.46 0.39
C PHE A 147 8.65 -17.00 0.35
N GLY A 148 8.60 -17.62 -0.83
CA GLY A 148 8.59 -19.08 -0.96
C GLY A 148 7.34 -19.73 -0.36
N ILE A 149 6.17 -19.11 -0.51
CA ILE A 149 4.90 -19.61 0.06
C ILE A 149 3.80 -19.66 -1.01
N GLY A 150 2.75 -20.45 -0.79
CA GLY A 150 1.62 -20.55 -1.72
C GLY A 150 0.87 -19.22 -1.90
N THR A 151 0.36 -18.96 -3.11
CA THR A 151 -0.41 -17.74 -3.42
C THR A 151 -1.69 -17.61 -2.60
N SER A 152 -2.37 -18.72 -2.31
CA SER A 152 -3.52 -18.75 -1.40
C SER A 152 -3.13 -18.31 0.01
N THR A 153 -2.01 -18.84 0.52
CA THR A 153 -1.44 -18.46 1.83
C THR A 153 -1.09 -16.97 1.89
N VAL A 154 -0.53 -16.39 0.83
CA VAL A 154 -0.31 -14.93 0.74
C VAL A 154 -1.64 -14.18 0.88
N GLY A 155 -2.66 -14.57 0.11
CA GLY A 155 -3.97 -13.93 0.16
C GLY A 155 -4.58 -13.97 1.56
N ASP A 156 -4.55 -15.13 2.21
CA ASP A 156 -5.03 -15.30 3.58
C ASP A 156 -4.24 -14.45 4.59
N ILE A 157 -2.91 -14.42 4.48
CA ILE A 157 -2.05 -13.61 5.34
C ILE A 157 -2.41 -12.13 5.20
N VAL A 158 -2.47 -11.64 3.97
CA VAL A 158 -2.81 -10.23 3.69
C VAL A 158 -4.19 -9.92 4.26
N ASN A 159 -5.21 -10.72 3.91
CA ASN A 159 -6.60 -10.52 4.32
C ASN A 159 -6.80 -10.49 5.84
N ASN A 160 -6.13 -11.38 6.58
CA ASN A 160 -6.26 -11.40 8.03
C ASN A 160 -5.40 -10.31 8.69
N MET A 161 -4.20 -10.05 8.17
CA MET A 161 -3.30 -9.09 8.83
C MET A 161 -3.75 -7.65 8.65
N TRP A 162 -4.30 -7.27 7.50
CA TRP A 162 -4.75 -5.89 7.32
C TRP A 162 -5.88 -5.54 8.29
N LEU A 163 -6.77 -6.48 8.61
CA LEU A 163 -7.83 -6.30 9.60
C LEU A 163 -7.28 -6.04 11.00
N ILE A 164 -6.27 -6.79 11.41
CA ILE A 164 -5.62 -6.56 12.71
C ILE A 164 -4.91 -5.22 12.75
N LEU A 165 -4.20 -4.88 11.67
CA LEU A 165 -3.56 -3.57 11.56
C LEU A 165 -4.58 -2.44 11.64
N TRP A 166 -5.75 -2.60 11.01
CA TRP A 166 -6.87 -1.66 11.12
C TRP A 166 -7.32 -1.46 12.56
N GLU A 167 -7.70 -2.54 13.23
CA GLU A 167 -8.22 -2.49 14.61
C GLU A 167 -7.24 -1.83 15.57
N VAL A 168 -5.95 -2.07 15.38
CA VAL A 168 -4.88 -1.55 16.24
C VAL A 168 -4.51 -0.11 15.88
N CYS A 169 -4.45 0.24 14.59
CA CYS A 169 -3.95 1.54 14.15
C CYS A 169 -5.02 2.63 14.07
N VAL A 170 -6.30 2.29 13.84
CA VAL A 170 -7.38 3.27 13.73
C VAL A 170 -7.46 4.19 14.95
N PRO A 171 -7.41 3.69 16.20
CA PRO A 171 -7.46 4.56 17.38
C PRO A 171 -6.26 5.49 17.53
N LEU A 172 -5.15 5.23 16.80
CA LEU A 172 -3.95 6.05 16.83
C LEU A 172 -4.01 7.23 15.86
N VAL A 173 -5.02 7.28 14.99
CA VAL A 173 -5.18 8.31 13.98
C VAL A 173 -6.33 9.21 14.34
N GLU A 174 -6.01 10.48 14.58
CA GLU A 174 -6.99 11.53 14.76
C GLU A 174 -7.31 12.14 13.39
N TRP A 175 -8.56 11.99 12.96
CA TRP A 175 -9.07 12.63 11.76
C TRP A 175 -9.67 13.98 12.13
N PRO A 176 -9.18 15.11 11.58
CA PRO A 176 -9.81 16.39 11.85
C PRO A 176 -11.21 16.39 11.25
N ASP A 177 -12.18 16.90 12.00
CA ASP A 177 -13.51 17.16 11.45
C ASP A 177 -13.48 18.33 10.44
N ILE A 178 -14.58 18.54 9.72
CA ILE A 178 -14.68 19.57 8.67
C ILE A 178 -14.41 20.98 9.22
N ASN A 179 -14.84 21.29 10.45
CA ASN A 179 -14.64 22.61 11.05
C ASN A 179 -13.18 22.77 11.49
N SER A 180 -12.60 21.75 12.11
CA SER A 180 -11.17 21.68 12.44
C SER A 180 -10.30 21.85 11.20
N TRP A 181 -10.69 21.27 10.05
CA TRP A 181 -10.03 21.49 8.76
C TRP A 181 -10.14 22.92 8.28
N ARG A 182 -11.34 23.51 8.28
CA ARG A 182 -11.58 24.89 7.82
C ARG A 182 -10.78 25.91 8.63
N GLN A 183 -10.66 25.71 9.93
CA GLN A 183 -9.87 26.58 10.80
C GLN A 183 -8.36 26.52 10.52
N ARG A 184 -7.87 25.45 9.89
CA ARG A 184 -6.45 25.28 9.52
C ARG A 184 -6.14 25.83 8.12
N ILE A 185 -7.12 26.30 7.36
CA ILE A 185 -6.88 26.87 6.03
C ILE A 185 -6.10 28.18 6.19
N GLY A 186 -4.88 28.22 5.66
CA GLY A 186 -4.00 29.40 5.71
C GLY A 186 -3.07 29.43 6.93
N GLU A 187 -3.37 28.64 7.96
CA GLU A 187 -2.53 28.43 9.14
C GLU A 187 -2.18 26.95 9.23
N TRP A 188 -1.16 26.56 8.45
CA TRP A 188 -0.60 25.21 8.49
C TRP A 188 0.55 25.19 9.50
N PRO A 189 0.31 24.78 10.78
CA PRO A 189 1.41 24.62 11.73
C PRO A 189 2.47 23.67 11.18
N GLU A 190 3.68 23.72 11.72
CA GLU A 190 4.70 22.74 11.38
C GLU A 190 4.24 21.34 11.82
N MET A 191 3.73 20.62 10.83
CA MET A 191 3.04 19.38 11.01
C MET A 191 4.06 18.23 10.97
N THR A 192 4.86 18.09 12.02
CA THR A 192 5.92 17.06 12.14
C THR A 192 5.38 15.61 12.14
N ARG A 193 4.05 15.47 12.28
CA ARG A 193 3.30 14.23 12.40
C ARG A 193 2.02 14.19 11.57
N VAL A 194 1.97 14.95 10.47
CA VAL A 194 0.78 14.91 9.59
C VAL A 194 1.02 14.06 8.38
N VAL A 195 -0.05 13.36 8.09
CA VAL A 195 -0.21 12.44 7.01
C VAL A 195 -1.07 13.17 5.97
N GLY A 196 -0.44 13.66 4.91
CA GLY A 196 -1.10 14.36 3.83
C GLY A 196 -1.62 13.39 2.78
N SER A 197 -2.93 13.34 2.57
CA SER A 197 -3.54 12.64 1.45
C SER A 197 -3.57 13.53 0.22
N ILE A 198 -2.77 13.22 -0.79
CA ILE A 198 -2.98 13.73 -2.14
C ILE A 198 -3.85 12.69 -2.82
N ASP A 199 -5.16 12.95 -2.84
CA ASP A 199 -6.06 12.23 -3.71
C ASP A 199 -5.66 12.58 -5.15
N GLY A 200 -5.20 11.57 -5.89
CA GLY A 200 -4.96 11.68 -7.32
C GLY A 200 -6.28 11.64 -8.07
N THR A 201 -7.21 12.51 -7.71
CA THR A 201 -8.41 12.73 -8.51
C THR A 201 -7.97 13.50 -9.74
N SER A 202 -8.10 12.86 -10.91
CA SER A 202 -8.04 13.55 -12.18
C SER A 202 -9.16 14.58 -12.19
N HIS A 203 -8.79 15.85 -12.01
CA HIS A 203 -9.68 16.96 -12.25
C HIS A 203 -9.55 17.28 -13.73
N GLU A 204 -10.68 17.33 -14.45
CA GLU A 204 -10.70 17.94 -15.77
C GLU A 204 -10.29 19.41 -15.58
N ILE A 205 -9.13 19.76 -16.14
CA ILE A 205 -8.75 21.15 -16.27
C ILE A 205 -9.58 21.68 -17.43
N LEU A 206 -10.72 22.28 -17.10
CA LEU A 206 -11.52 22.99 -18.08
C LEU A 206 -10.70 24.16 -18.59
N ILE A 207 -10.58 24.22 -19.91
CA ILE A 207 -9.96 25.33 -20.60
C ILE A 207 -10.79 26.60 -20.28
N PRO A 208 -10.20 27.68 -19.75
CA PRO A 208 -10.92 28.92 -19.51
C PRO A 208 -11.51 29.46 -20.81
N SER A 209 -12.83 29.66 -20.85
CA SER A 209 -13.53 30.11 -22.05
C SER A 209 -13.30 31.59 -22.39
N ASN A 210 -12.79 32.37 -21.44
CA ASN A 210 -12.81 33.83 -21.49
C ASN A 210 -11.42 34.48 -21.47
N GLU A 211 -10.35 33.69 -21.33
CA GLU A 211 -8.98 34.21 -21.24
C GLU A 211 -8.18 33.84 -22.50
N PRO A 212 -7.29 34.72 -22.99
CA PRO A 212 -6.46 34.45 -24.16
C PRO A 212 -5.50 33.29 -23.87
N GLN A 213 -5.74 32.15 -24.52
CA GLN A 213 -5.03 30.89 -24.24
C GLN A 213 -3.63 30.83 -24.86
N GLU A 214 -3.41 31.62 -25.91
CA GLU A 214 -2.14 31.67 -26.66
C GLU A 214 -0.94 32.06 -25.79
N GLU A 215 -1.18 32.79 -24.69
CA GLU A 215 -0.12 33.20 -23.76
C GLU A 215 0.32 32.08 -22.82
N PHE A 216 -0.51 31.05 -22.60
CA PHE A 216 -0.31 30.06 -21.55
C PHE A 216 -0.18 28.61 -22.05
N TYR A 217 -0.63 28.32 -23.27
CA TYR A 217 -0.67 26.96 -23.81
C TYR A 217 -0.06 26.89 -25.21
N SER A 218 1.01 26.12 -25.37
CA SER A 218 1.79 25.99 -26.62
C SER A 218 1.32 24.84 -27.52
N GLY A 219 0.07 24.43 -27.43
CA GLY A 219 -0.46 23.31 -28.20
C GLY A 219 -0.87 23.75 -29.61
N GLU A 220 -0.11 23.39 -30.63
CA GLU A 220 -0.57 23.46 -32.03
C GLU A 220 -1.71 22.45 -32.22
N THR A 221 -2.87 22.93 -32.65
CA THR A 221 -4.09 22.13 -32.97
C THR A 221 -3.92 21.27 -34.21
#